data_AF-A0AAU4P812-F1
#
_entry.id   AF-A0AAU4P812-F1
#
_cell.length_a   1.000
_cell.length_b   1.000
_cell.length_c   1.000
_cell.angle_alpha   90.00
_cell.angle_beta   90.00
_cell.angle_gamma   90.00
#
_symmetry.space_group_name_H-M   'P 1'
#
loop_
_entity.id
_entity.type
_entity.pdbx_description
1 polymer ?
#
loop_
_entity_poly.entity_id
_entity_poly.type
_entity_poly.pdbx_seq_one_letter_code
_entity_poly.pdbx_strand_id
1 'polypeptide(L)'
;MTPRTPPDDAHPYLRAASAGIRHHTRSLARPDAAPPSPVDRAHLDVLHAHLTALHQLLAQLAETTRPPHPAAGRHLTTAHTRLWQATTEIHSAFHLLPSNPAEESAKASECHPERLPEGPPVLTICQRHLATGHVIRRTTTPTDLRAHTTACVR
;
A
#
# COMPACT_ATOMS: atom_id res chain seq x y z
N MET A 1 -26.57 -25.17 18.16
CA MET A 1 -25.10 -25.34 18.18
C MET A 1 -24.57 -24.70 16.91
N THR A 2 -24.12 -23.45 16.95
CA THR A 2 -23.58 -22.76 15.77
C THR A 2 -22.18 -23.29 15.47
N PRO A 3 -21.88 -23.72 14.23
CA PRO A 3 -20.54 -24.18 13.90
C PRO A 3 -19.56 -23.01 14.07
N ARG A 4 -18.54 -23.22 14.91
CA ARG A 4 -17.44 -22.28 15.07
C ARG A 4 -16.56 -22.39 13.83
N THR A 5 -16.73 -21.45 12.91
CA THR A 5 -15.84 -21.25 11.77
C THR A 5 -14.40 -21.22 12.29
N PRO A 6 -13.46 -22.00 11.72
CA PRO A 6 -12.06 -21.89 12.07
C PRO A 6 -11.65 -20.41 12.03
N PRO A 7 -10.87 -19.89 12.99
CA PRO A 7 -10.47 -18.48 13.00
C PRO A 7 -9.79 -18.07 11.70
N ASP A 8 -9.17 -19.05 11.06
CA ASP A 8 -8.46 -18.94 9.80
C ASP A 8 -9.43 -18.66 8.61
N ASP A 9 -10.72 -19.06 8.71
CA ASP A 9 -11.76 -18.84 7.69
C ASP A 9 -12.58 -17.54 7.91
N ALA A 10 -12.29 -16.76 8.97
CA ALA A 10 -13.05 -15.54 9.28
C ALA A 10 -12.82 -14.42 8.24
N HIS A 11 -11.69 -14.44 7.54
CA HIS A 11 -11.29 -13.39 6.59
C HIS A 11 -10.76 -13.98 5.27
N PRO A 12 -11.63 -14.63 4.46
CA PRO A 12 -11.21 -15.40 3.29
C PRO A 12 -10.47 -14.56 2.24
N TYR A 13 -10.86 -13.30 2.04
CA TYR A 13 -10.20 -12.40 1.09
C TYR A 13 -8.81 -11.95 1.55
N LEU A 14 -8.61 -11.68 2.85
CA LEU A 14 -7.28 -11.35 3.39
C LEU A 14 -6.34 -12.55 3.31
N ARG A 15 -6.86 -13.75 3.58
CA ARG A 15 -6.12 -14.99 3.38
C ARG A 15 -5.71 -15.17 1.92
N ALA A 16 -6.63 -14.98 0.99
CA ALA A 16 -6.36 -15.12 -0.45
C ALA A 16 -5.27 -14.13 -0.90
N ALA A 17 -5.37 -12.85 -0.51
CA ALA A 17 -4.35 -11.84 -0.80
C ALA A 17 -2.98 -12.23 -0.22
N SER A 18 -2.94 -12.70 1.04
CA SER A 18 -1.70 -13.15 1.68
C SER A 18 -1.10 -14.40 1.00
N ALA A 19 -1.95 -15.30 0.50
CA ALA A 19 -1.51 -16.47 -0.26
C ALA A 19 -0.91 -16.06 -1.62
N GLY A 20 -1.55 -15.12 -2.32
CA GLY A 20 -1.06 -14.56 -3.58
C GLY A 20 0.30 -13.88 -3.43
N ILE A 21 0.45 -13.00 -2.43
CA ILE A 21 1.73 -12.33 -2.13
C ILE A 21 2.81 -13.36 -1.83
N ARG A 22 2.55 -14.34 -0.94
CA ARG A 22 3.53 -15.40 -0.63
C ARG A 22 3.91 -16.23 -1.85
N HIS A 23 2.96 -16.54 -2.72
CA HIS A 23 3.23 -17.28 -3.95
C HIS A 23 4.13 -16.47 -4.89
N HIS A 24 3.82 -15.19 -5.10
CA HIS A 24 4.64 -14.27 -5.89
C HIS A 24 6.05 -14.08 -5.32
N THR A 25 6.18 -13.90 -4.01
CA THR A 25 7.51 -13.81 -3.38
C THR A 25 8.34 -15.08 -3.62
N ARG A 26 7.72 -16.27 -3.58
CA ARG A 26 8.42 -17.52 -3.87
C ARG A 26 8.78 -17.69 -5.34
N SER A 27 7.94 -17.23 -6.28
CA SER A 27 8.24 -17.33 -7.70
C SER A 27 9.47 -16.48 -8.07
N LEU A 28 9.65 -15.33 -7.41
CA LEU A 28 10.85 -14.49 -7.57
C LEU A 28 12.13 -15.13 -7.03
N ALA A 29 12.03 -16.01 -6.02
CA ALA A 29 13.17 -16.64 -5.37
C ALA A 29 13.58 -17.99 -6.00
N ARG A 30 12.93 -18.43 -7.09
CA ARG A 30 13.15 -19.76 -7.66
C ARG A 30 14.51 -19.85 -8.39
N PRO A 31 15.42 -20.77 -8.01
CA PRO A 31 16.76 -20.87 -8.60
C PRO A 31 16.78 -21.23 -10.10
N ASP A 32 15.78 -22.00 -10.57
CA ASP A 32 15.67 -22.46 -11.97
C ASP A 32 14.86 -21.50 -12.87
N ALA A 33 14.55 -20.29 -12.39
CA ALA A 33 14.06 -19.24 -13.28
C ALA A 33 15.26 -18.62 -14.01
N ALA A 34 15.05 -18.11 -15.23
CA ALA A 34 15.99 -17.20 -15.89
C ALA A 34 16.51 -16.15 -14.88
N PRO A 35 17.73 -15.59 -15.06
CA PRO A 35 18.29 -14.63 -14.12
C PRO A 35 17.22 -13.61 -13.71
N PRO A 36 17.05 -13.34 -12.40
CA PRO A 36 15.92 -12.58 -11.91
C PRO A 36 15.86 -11.25 -12.67
N SER A 37 14.77 -11.05 -13.41
CA SER A 37 14.55 -9.79 -14.12
C SER A 37 14.58 -8.66 -13.08
N PRO A 38 15.26 -7.54 -13.36
CA PRO A 38 15.16 -6.38 -12.50
C PRO A 38 13.69 -5.98 -12.34
N VAL A 39 13.36 -5.44 -11.17
CA VAL A 39 12.01 -4.91 -10.89
C VAL A 39 11.68 -3.83 -11.91
N ASP A 40 10.51 -3.93 -12.53
CA ASP A 40 10.01 -2.97 -13.50
C ASP A 40 8.91 -2.08 -12.90
N ARG A 41 8.52 -1.05 -13.67
CA ARG A 41 7.47 -0.12 -13.30
C ARG A 41 6.11 -0.81 -13.08
N ALA A 42 5.80 -1.83 -13.88
CA ALA A 42 4.54 -2.57 -13.75
C ALA A 42 4.43 -3.32 -12.42
N HIS A 43 5.52 -3.93 -11.97
CA HIS A 43 5.57 -4.60 -10.68
C HIS A 43 5.35 -3.62 -9.52
N LEU A 44 5.99 -2.43 -9.56
CA LEU A 44 5.77 -1.40 -8.54
C LEU A 44 4.35 -0.81 -8.57
N ASP A 45 3.73 -0.68 -9.75
CA ASP A 45 2.33 -0.24 -9.89
C ASP A 45 1.36 -1.19 -9.18
N VAL A 46 1.48 -2.50 -9.44
CA VAL A 46 0.65 -3.54 -8.79
C VAL A 46 0.89 -3.58 -7.29
N LEU A 47 2.15 -3.49 -6.84
CA LEU A 47 2.47 -3.47 -5.41
C LEU A 47 1.88 -2.23 -4.73
N HIS A 48 2.01 -1.05 -5.34
CA HIS A 48 1.41 0.18 -4.83
C HIS A 48 -0.12 0.09 -4.74
N ALA A 49 -0.78 -0.57 -5.69
CA ALA A 49 -2.22 -0.82 -5.62
C ALA A 49 -2.60 -1.65 -4.38
N HIS A 50 -1.84 -2.72 -4.08
CA HIS A 50 -2.05 -3.53 -2.88
C HIS A 50 -1.85 -2.73 -1.59
N LEU A 51 -0.78 -1.93 -1.51
CA LEU A 51 -0.51 -1.12 -0.33
C LEU A 51 -1.57 -0.03 -0.12
N THR A 52 -2.07 0.56 -1.20
CA THR A 52 -3.18 1.54 -1.13
C THR A 52 -4.46 0.90 -0.60
N ALA A 53 -4.78 -0.31 -1.05
CA ALA A 53 -5.93 -1.07 -0.53
C ALA A 53 -5.77 -1.45 0.95
N LEU A 54 -4.58 -1.92 1.36
CA LEU A 54 -4.26 -2.21 2.76
C LEU A 54 -4.32 -0.95 3.63
N HIS A 55 -3.90 0.19 3.10
CA HIS A 55 -3.99 1.48 3.77
C HIS A 55 -5.45 1.87 4.04
N GLN A 56 -6.34 1.73 3.06
CA GLN A 56 -7.78 1.96 3.27
C GLN A 56 -8.38 1.02 4.31
N LEU A 57 -8.00 -0.26 4.27
CA LEU A 57 -8.44 -1.26 5.26
C LEU A 57 -8.01 -0.86 6.68
N LEU A 58 -6.75 -0.47 6.88
CA LEU A 58 -6.25 -0.08 8.20
C LEU A 58 -6.97 1.15 8.75
N ALA A 59 -7.32 2.12 7.89
CA ALA A 59 -8.13 3.27 8.32
C ALA A 59 -9.50 2.82 8.87
N GLN A 60 -10.18 1.93 8.15
CA GLN A 60 -11.48 1.40 8.58
C GLN A 60 -11.38 0.60 9.88
N LEU A 61 -10.34 -0.23 10.01
CA LEU A 61 -10.10 -0.99 11.23
C LEU A 61 -9.78 -0.08 12.42
N ALA A 62 -8.99 0.98 12.21
CA ALA A 62 -8.69 1.95 13.26
C ALA A 62 -9.95 2.65 13.76
N GLU A 63 -10.81 3.11 12.84
CA GLU A 63 -12.05 3.81 13.17
C GLU A 63 -13.03 2.93 13.96
N THR A 64 -13.17 1.68 13.55
CA THR A 64 -14.08 0.73 14.22
C THR A 64 -13.52 0.18 15.54
N THR A 65 -12.21 0.06 15.66
CA THR A 65 -11.54 -0.47 16.87
C THR A 65 -11.39 0.58 17.97
N ARG A 66 -11.24 1.86 17.61
CA ARG A 66 -10.91 2.92 18.58
C ARG A 66 -11.99 3.16 19.65
N PRO A 67 -13.31 3.23 19.34
CA PRO A 67 -14.33 3.45 20.37
C PRO A 67 -14.35 2.38 21.46
N PRO A 68 -14.35 1.06 21.15
CA PRO A 68 -14.30 0.03 22.19
C PRO A 68 -12.89 -0.20 22.77
N HIS A 69 -11.83 0.03 21.97
CA HIS A 69 -10.45 -0.28 22.34
C HIS A 69 -9.47 0.85 21.95
N PRO A 70 -9.43 1.96 22.71
CA PRO A 70 -8.67 3.15 22.32
C PRO A 70 -7.16 2.92 22.11
N ALA A 71 -6.55 2.05 22.92
CA ALA A 71 -5.12 1.75 22.78
C ALA A 71 -4.83 0.97 21.49
N ALA A 72 -5.64 -0.03 21.16
CA ALA A 72 -5.52 -0.78 19.91
C ALA A 72 -5.78 0.12 18.70
N GLY A 73 -6.80 0.98 18.76
CA GLY A 73 -7.08 1.98 17.72
C GLY A 73 -5.89 2.90 17.44
N ARG A 74 -5.19 3.39 18.48
CA ARG A 74 -3.96 4.19 18.30
C ARG A 74 -2.85 3.43 17.58
N HIS A 75 -2.62 2.16 17.94
CA HIS A 75 -1.63 1.34 17.25
C HIS A 75 -1.98 1.14 15.77
N LEU A 76 -3.27 0.96 15.44
CA LEU A 76 -3.74 0.86 14.06
C LEU A 76 -3.53 2.18 13.29
N THR A 77 -3.79 3.34 13.90
CA THR A 77 -3.48 4.66 13.32
C THR A 77 -1.98 4.85 13.06
N THR A 78 -1.12 4.42 14.00
CA THR A 78 0.34 4.45 13.78
C THR A 78 0.75 3.52 12.64
N ALA A 79 0.19 2.31 12.57
CA ALA A 79 0.47 1.37 11.48
C ALA A 79 0.02 1.92 10.11
N HIS A 80 -1.16 2.55 10.07
CA HIS A 80 -1.72 3.22 8.90
C HIS A 80 -0.78 4.30 8.35
N THR A 81 -0.27 5.17 9.23
CA THR A 81 0.69 6.22 8.85
C THR A 81 2.01 5.63 8.32
N ARG A 82 2.55 4.60 8.98
CA ARG A 82 3.80 3.95 8.54
C ARG A 82 3.64 3.24 7.19
N LEU A 83 2.47 2.64 6.94
CA LEU A 83 2.16 2.02 5.65
C LEU A 83 2.12 3.06 4.53
N TRP A 84 1.58 4.26 4.80
CA TRP A 84 1.61 5.36 3.84
C TRP A 84 3.04 5.81 3.51
N GLN A 85 3.94 5.88 4.50
CA GLN A 85 5.36 6.18 4.27
C GLN A 85 6.00 5.15 3.35
N ALA A 86 5.81 3.85 3.61
CA ALA A 86 6.31 2.79 2.73
C ALA A 86 5.73 2.88 1.31
N THR A 87 4.44 3.22 1.18
CA THR A 87 3.77 3.41 -0.11
C THR A 87 4.36 4.60 -0.88
N THR A 88 4.73 5.67 -0.17
CA THR A 88 5.38 6.86 -0.74
C THR A 88 6.76 6.52 -1.29
N GLU A 89 7.58 5.76 -0.54
CA GLU A 89 8.90 5.31 -1.03
C GLU A 89 8.79 4.42 -2.27
N ILE A 90 7.79 3.54 -2.35
CA ILE A 90 7.54 2.72 -3.54
C ILE A 90 7.13 3.57 -4.75
N HIS A 91 6.31 4.60 -4.53
CA HIS A 91 5.96 5.57 -5.58
C HIS A 91 7.21 6.34 -6.06
N SER A 92 8.08 6.76 -5.15
CA SER A 92 9.37 7.38 -5.52
C SER A 92 10.24 6.41 -6.33
N ALA A 93 10.34 5.15 -5.92
CA ALA A 93 11.10 4.13 -6.64
C ALA A 93 10.56 3.89 -8.06
N PHE A 94 9.24 3.92 -8.25
CA PHE A 94 8.60 3.82 -9.58
C PHE A 94 9.14 4.88 -10.56
N HIS A 95 9.31 6.12 -10.10
CA HIS A 95 9.85 7.20 -10.92
C HIS A 95 11.34 7.07 -11.23
N LEU A 96 12.09 6.31 -10.42
CA LEU A 96 13.52 6.07 -10.64
C LEU A 96 13.80 4.91 -11.62
N LEU A 97 12.81 4.04 -11.87
CA LEU A 97 12.97 2.95 -12.84
C LEU A 97 12.78 3.45 -14.28
N PRO A 98 13.45 2.83 -15.26
CA PRO A 98 13.26 3.17 -16.68
C PRO A 98 11.83 2.85 -17.15
N SER A 99 11.29 3.68 -18.05
CA SER A 99 10.08 3.34 -18.81
C SER A 99 10.39 2.22 -19.80
N ASN A 100 9.42 1.36 -20.11
CA ASN A 100 9.61 0.39 -21.19
C ASN A 100 9.79 1.15 -22.52
N PRO A 101 10.79 0.83 -23.37
CA PRO A 101 11.00 1.53 -24.65
C PRO A 101 9.78 1.52 -25.59
N ALA A 102 8.87 0.55 -25.46
CA ALA A 102 7.59 0.54 -26.16
C ALA A 102 6.61 1.64 -25.68
N GLU A 103 6.74 2.08 -24.42
CA GLU A 103 5.95 3.17 -23.82
C GLU A 103 6.60 4.55 -24.04
N GLU A 104 7.90 4.61 -24.33
CA GLU A 104 8.66 5.83 -24.59
C GLU A 104 8.25 6.56 -25.87
N SER A 105 7.69 5.84 -26.86
CA SER A 105 7.13 6.44 -28.08
C SER A 105 5.86 7.27 -27.82
N ALA A 106 5.23 7.10 -26.66
CA ALA A 106 4.17 7.97 -26.18
C ALA A 106 4.78 8.95 -25.16
N LYS A 107 4.85 10.24 -25.49
CA LYS A 107 5.24 11.35 -24.58
C LYS A 107 4.26 11.56 -23.40
N ALA A 108 3.77 10.48 -22.79
CA ALA A 108 2.75 10.43 -21.75
C ALA A 108 3.25 9.78 -20.44
N SER A 109 4.53 9.41 -20.34
CA SER A 109 5.08 8.70 -19.16
C SER A 109 5.56 9.62 -18.03
N GLU A 110 5.53 10.95 -18.23
CA GLU A 110 5.73 11.91 -17.16
C GLU A 110 4.41 12.14 -16.41
N CYS A 111 4.44 11.88 -15.11
CA CYS A 111 3.32 12.11 -14.22
C CYS A 111 3.13 13.62 -14.04
N HIS A 112 2.14 14.18 -14.75
CA HIS A 112 1.76 15.60 -14.71
C HIS A 112 0.50 15.78 -13.84
N PRO A 113 0.63 15.89 -12.50
CA PRO A 113 -0.50 16.03 -11.58
C PRO A 113 -1.36 17.29 -11.84
N GLU A 114 -0.82 18.28 -12.55
CA GLU A 114 -1.45 19.56 -12.90
C GLU A 114 -2.40 19.50 -14.12
N ARG A 115 -2.45 18.39 -14.87
CA ARG A 115 -3.29 18.28 -16.07
C ARG A 115 -4.63 17.59 -15.76
N LEU A 116 -5.75 18.32 -15.93
CA LEU A 116 -7.10 17.73 -15.92
C LEU A 116 -7.35 16.88 -17.20
N PRO A 117 -8.12 15.78 -17.14
CA PRO A 117 -8.05 14.75 -18.18
C PRO A 117 -9.08 14.96 -19.31
N GLU A 118 -8.60 15.29 -20.50
CA GLU A 118 -9.19 14.86 -21.78
C GLU A 118 -8.20 13.87 -22.43
N GLY A 119 -8.29 12.57 -22.09
CA GLY A 119 -7.56 11.50 -22.80
C GLY A 119 -7.10 10.31 -21.94
N PRO A 120 -6.99 9.08 -22.52
CA PRO A 120 -6.54 7.86 -21.82
C PRO A 120 -5.03 7.59 -22.03
N PRO A 121 -4.35 6.75 -21.21
CA PRO A 121 -4.59 6.29 -19.85
C PRO A 121 -3.66 7.03 -18.86
N VAL A 122 -4.22 7.39 -17.72
CA VAL A 122 -3.45 8.02 -16.66
C VAL A 122 -2.62 6.96 -15.95
N LEU A 123 -1.34 7.24 -15.67
CA LEU A 123 -0.49 6.37 -14.86
C LEU A 123 -1.20 6.11 -13.51
N THR A 124 -1.80 4.93 -13.37
CA THR A 124 -2.77 4.64 -12.32
C THR A 124 -2.14 4.73 -10.92
N ILE A 125 -0.82 4.49 -10.82
CA ILE A 125 -0.04 4.69 -9.60
C ILE A 125 -0.08 6.14 -9.10
N CYS A 126 0.12 7.12 -9.98
CA CYS A 126 0.17 8.54 -9.62
C CYS A 126 -1.18 9.03 -9.12
N GLN A 127 -2.26 8.68 -9.81
CA GLN A 127 -3.61 9.04 -9.39
C GLN A 127 -3.96 8.44 -8.03
N ARG A 128 -3.67 7.15 -7.84
CA ARG A 128 -3.89 6.48 -6.55
C ARG A 128 -3.06 7.13 -5.44
N HIS A 129 -1.82 7.50 -5.74
CA HIS A 129 -0.92 8.17 -4.81
C HIS A 129 -1.49 9.54 -4.39
N LEU A 130 -1.88 10.39 -5.35
CA LEU A 130 -2.44 11.72 -5.07
C LEU A 130 -3.74 11.64 -4.27
N ALA A 131 -4.66 10.74 -4.66
CA ALA A 131 -5.93 10.55 -3.96
C ALA A 131 -5.71 10.14 -2.50
N THR A 132 -4.80 9.20 -2.26
CA THR A 132 -4.50 8.70 -0.90
C THR A 132 -3.74 9.74 -0.07
N GLY A 133 -2.77 10.43 -0.68
CA GLY A 133 -2.01 11.49 -0.03
C GLY A 133 -2.88 12.67 0.41
N HIS A 134 -3.96 12.98 -0.34
CA HIS A 134 -4.94 13.98 0.06
C HIS A 134 -5.70 13.60 1.33
N VAL A 135 -6.08 12.33 1.46
CA VAL A 135 -6.73 11.82 2.67
C VAL A 135 -5.78 11.93 3.86
N ILE A 136 -4.54 11.45 3.72
CA ILE A 136 -3.52 11.48 4.79
C ILE A 136 -3.27 12.89 5.30
N ARG A 137 -3.09 13.86 4.41
CA ARG A 137 -2.87 15.27 4.81
C ARG A 137 -4.01 15.85 5.66
N ARG A 138 -5.23 15.33 5.51
CA ARG A 138 -6.39 15.76 6.31
C ARG A 138 -6.54 15.00 7.63
N THR A 139 -6.10 13.74 7.68
CA THR A 139 -6.39 12.85 8.80
C THR A 139 -5.22 12.60 9.74
N THR A 140 -3.99 12.89 9.30
CA THR A 140 -2.77 12.57 10.05
C THR A 140 -2.10 13.84 10.56
N THR A 141 -1.65 13.79 11.80
CA THR A 141 -0.91 14.84 12.49
C THR A 141 0.52 14.38 12.78
N PRO A 142 1.48 15.29 13.01
CA PRO A 142 2.84 14.93 13.42
C PRO A 142 2.90 14.07 14.70
N THR A 143 1.88 14.16 15.55
CA THR A 143 1.78 13.36 16.78
C THR A 143 1.62 11.87 16.49
N ASP A 144 1.02 11.50 15.36
CA ASP A 144 0.77 10.10 14.97
C ASP A 144 2.07 9.33 14.63
N LEU A 145 3.17 10.07 14.42
CA LEU A 145 4.52 9.53 14.16
C LEU A 145 5.37 9.40 15.43
N ARG A 146 4.97 10.02 16.54
CA ARG A 146 5.76 9.97 17.79
C ARG A 146 5.57 8.62 18.46
N ALA A 147 6.67 7.99 18.88
CA ALA A 147 6.60 6.81 19.73
C ALA A 147 5.79 7.15 21.00
N HIS A 148 4.66 6.50 21.19
CA HIS A 148 3.89 6.62 22.42
C HIS A 148 4.58 5.74 23.46
N THR A 149 5.60 6.29 24.13
CA THR A 149 6.21 5.63 25.29
C THR A 149 5.20 5.66 26.44
N THR A 150 4.60 4.52 26.74
CA THR A 150 3.82 4.29 27.96
C THR A 150 4.67 3.71 29.09
N ALA A 151 5.99 3.71 28.95
CA ALA A 151 6.89 3.32 30.03
C ALA A 151 6.98 4.46 31.05
N CYS A 152 6.37 4.28 32.22
CA CYS A 152 6.85 4.97 33.41
C CYS A 152 8.29 4.52 33.63
N VAL A 153 9.25 5.41 33.36
CA VAL A 153 10.63 5.21 33.83
C VAL A 153 10.56 5.22 35.35
N ARG A 154 10.97 4.10 35.95
CA ARG A 154 10.98 3.89 37.40
C ARG A 154 12.21 4.55 38.02
#